data_AF-A0A6V7KDP6-F1
#
_entry.id   AF-A0A6V7KDP6-F1
#
_cell.length_a   1.000
_cell.length_b   1.000
_cell.length_c   1.000
_cell.angle_alpha   90.00
_cell.angle_beta   90.00
_cell.angle_gamma   90.00
#
_symmetry.space_group_name_H-M   'P 1'
#
loop_
_entity.id
_entity.type
_entity.pdbx_description
1 polymer ?
#
loop_
_entity_poly.entity_id
_entity_poly.type
_entity_poly.pdbx_seq_one_letter_code
_entity_poly.pdbx_strand_id
1 'polypeptide(L)'
;VWKEVGENLQCLVKVCKTVPTKATLMTYLRHIPSLLKLFITLGMPVLEHNLRYQPEDVTGVLKMMQGGTRYLHAVCCHSTEKKDVALTKLIPAAKTILEQLVYCVKGMLVLNNSATAFWMGNLVNKDLDGHEILSQ
;
A
#
# COMPACT_ATOMS: atom_id res chain seq x y z
N VAL A 1 -8.68 1.56 15.85
CA VAL A 1 -7.22 1.57 15.57
C VAL A 1 -6.92 1.43 14.08
N TRP A 2 -7.04 0.26 13.44
CA TRP A 2 -6.60 0.11 12.03
C TRP A 2 -7.38 0.94 11.02
N LYS A 3 -8.65 1.22 11.29
CA LYS A 3 -9.45 2.19 10.53
C LYS A 3 -8.81 3.59 10.53
N GLU A 4 -8.54 4.11 11.71
CA GLU A 4 -7.87 5.41 11.92
C GLU A 4 -6.45 5.45 11.32
N VAL A 5 -5.69 4.36 11.44
CA VAL A 5 -4.39 4.23 10.76
C VAL A 5 -4.56 4.32 9.23
N GLY A 6 -5.57 3.66 8.67
CA GLY A 6 -5.90 3.75 7.25
C GLY A 6 -6.30 5.16 6.82
N GLU A 7 -7.13 5.85 7.60
CA GLU A 7 -7.55 7.23 7.36
C GLU A 7 -6.35 8.20 7.37
N ASN A 8 -5.46 8.05 8.36
CA ASN A 8 -4.22 8.83 8.45
C ASN A 8 -3.27 8.55 7.29
N LEU A 9 -3.16 7.29 6.85
CA LEU A 9 -2.38 6.93 5.66
C LEU A 9 -2.95 7.60 4.41
N GLN A 10 -4.27 7.63 4.24
CA GLN A 10 -4.92 8.34 3.14
C GLN A 10 -4.68 9.86 3.19
N CYS A 11 -4.70 10.45 4.39
CA CYS A 11 -4.36 11.86 4.57
C CYS A 11 -2.91 12.15 4.16
N LEU A 12 -1.97 11.31 4.59
CA LEU A 12 -0.55 11.42 4.23
C LEU A 12 -0.34 11.31 2.71
N VAL A 13 -1.01 10.37 2.03
CA VAL A 13 -0.98 10.27 0.57
C VAL A 13 -1.43 11.56 -0.10
N LYS A 14 -2.52 12.18 0.38
CA LYS A 14 -3.00 13.46 -0.16
C LYS A 14 -1.96 14.55 0.00
N VAL A 15 -1.35 14.67 1.18
CA VAL A 15 -0.28 15.66 1.45
C VAL A 15 0.91 15.45 0.51
N CYS A 16 1.38 14.20 0.36
CA CYS A 16 2.51 13.91 -0.51
C CYS A 16 2.21 14.18 -2.00
N LYS A 17 0.95 13.99 -2.44
CA LYS A 17 0.51 14.36 -3.79
C LYS A 17 0.42 15.86 -4.00
N THR A 18 -0.03 16.63 -3.01
CA THR A 18 -0.09 18.09 -3.09
C THR A 18 1.30 18.73 -3.05
N VAL A 19 2.26 18.10 -2.37
CA VAL A 19 3.64 18.59 -2.21
C VAL A 19 4.65 17.52 -2.63
N PRO A 20 4.81 17.23 -3.94
CA PRO A 20 5.66 16.15 -4.44
C PRO A 20 7.14 16.58 -4.52
N THR A 21 7.76 16.82 -3.36
CA THR A 21 9.19 17.12 -3.27
C THR A 21 10.00 15.84 -3.07
N LYS A 22 11.29 15.86 -3.42
CA LYS A 22 12.21 14.73 -3.13
C LYS A 22 12.18 14.33 -1.64
N ALA A 23 12.06 15.30 -0.74
CA ALA A 23 12.00 15.05 0.70
C ALA A 23 10.73 14.29 1.12
N THR A 24 9.56 14.67 0.58
CA THR A 24 8.29 13.98 0.88
C THR A 24 8.29 12.57 0.30
N LEU A 25 8.78 12.39 -0.93
CA LEU A 25 8.92 11.07 -1.56
C LEU A 25 9.88 10.16 -0.77
N MET A 26 11.04 10.67 -0.35
CA MET A 26 12.01 9.91 0.45
C MET A 26 11.44 9.51 1.80
N THR A 27 10.72 10.42 2.46
CA THR A 27 10.08 10.17 3.76
C THR A 27 9.02 9.08 3.61
N TYR A 28 8.19 9.15 2.57
CA TYR A 28 7.16 8.15 2.30
C TYR A 28 7.78 6.77 2.02
N LEU A 29 8.79 6.69 1.14
CA LEU A 29 9.52 5.44 0.85
C LEU A 29 10.22 4.84 2.07
N ARG A 30 10.65 5.66 3.03
CA ARG A 30 11.34 5.19 4.23
C ARG A 30 10.38 4.64 5.28
N HIS A 31 9.27 5.33 5.54
CA HIS A 31 8.43 5.03 6.71
C HIS A 31 7.22 4.15 6.41
N ILE A 32 6.65 4.23 5.21
CA ILE A 32 5.47 3.43 4.87
C ILE A 32 5.76 1.93 4.87
N PRO A 33 6.91 1.44 4.38
CA PRO A 33 7.21 0.02 4.52
C PRO A 33 7.19 -0.49 5.97
N SER A 34 7.65 0.31 6.93
CA SER A 34 7.57 -0.03 8.36
C SER A 34 6.13 -0.06 8.87
N LEU A 35 5.29 0.88 8.45
CA LEU A 35 3.86 0.88 8.77
C LEU A 35 3.16 -0.35 8.20
N LEU A 36 3.44 -0.71 6.95
CA LEU A 36 2.88 -1.89 6.29
C LEU A 36 3.34 -3.17 6.99
N LYS A 37 4.59 -3.25 7.46
CA LYS A 37 5.07 -4.36 8.27
C LYS A 37 4.27 -4.52 9.56
N LEU A 38 4.02 -3.43 10.29
CA LEU A 38 3.17 -3.47 11.48
C LEU A 38 1.74 -3.91 11.15
N PHE A 39 1.16 -3.40 10.05
CA PHE A 39 -0.15 -3.83 9.60
C PHE A 39 -0.21 -5.32 9.26
N ILE A 40 0.81 -5.85 8.59
CA ILE A 40 0.89 -7.29 8.28
C ILE A 40 0.99 -8.11 9.56
N THR A 41 1.86 -7.72 10.50
CA THR A 41 2.09 -8.52 11.72
C THR A 41 0.94 -8.43 12.72
N LEU A 42 0.33 -7.26 12.89
CA LEU A 42 -0.64 -6.99 13.96
C LEU A 42 -2.05 -6.72 13.45
N GLY A 43 -2.18 -6.16 12.25
CA GLY A 43 -3.48 -5.82 11.66
C GLY A 43 -4.14 -6.98 10.95
N MET A 44 -3.40 -7.72 10.12
CA MET A 44 -3.96 -8.83 9.35
C MET A 44 -4.62 -9.90 10.23
N PRO A 45 -4.06 -10.35 11.38
CA PRO A 45 -4.76 -11.30 12.25
C PRO A 45 -6.09 -10.78 12.80
N VAL A 46 -6.14 -9.49 13.13
CA VAL A 46 -7.37 -8.84 13.63
C VAL A 46 -8.42 -8.75 12.52
N LEU A 47 -8.01 -8.38 11.31
CA LEU A 47 -8.90 -8.32 10.15
C LEU A 47 -9.41 -9.71 9.77
N GLU A 48 -8.55 -10.72 9.81
CA GLU A 48 -8.90 -12.11 9.50
C GLU A 48 -9.97 -12.64 10.45
N HIS A 49 -9.78 -12.42 11.76
CA HIS A 49 -10.76 -12.81 12.76
C HIS A 49 -12.11 -12.11 12.58
N ASN A 50 -12.10 -10.81 12.25
CA ASN A 50 -13.32 -10.03 12.14
C ASN A 50 -14.01 -10.11 10.77
N LEU A 51 -13.37 -10.68 9.76
CA LEU A 51 -13.90 -10.71 8.38
C LEU A 51 -15.27 -11.38 8.28
N ARG A 52 -15.54 -12.41 9.10
CA ARG A 52 -16.84 -13.12 9.12
C ARG A 52 -17.95 -12.34 9.82
N TYR A 53 -17.58 -11.44 10.74
CA TYR A 53 -18.53 -10.72 11.59
C TYR A 53 -18.79 -9.30 11.08
N GLN A 54 -17.76 -8.65 10.53
CA GLN A 54 -17.76 -7.25 10.10
C GLN A 54 -17.05 -7.09 8.73
N PRO A 55 -17.53 -7.75 7.67
CA PRO A 55 -16.86 -7.74 6.36
C PRO A 55 -16.75 -6.34 5.74
N GLU A 56 -17.74 -5.47 5.96
CA GLU A 56 -17.73 -4.09 5.44
C GLU A 56 -16.64 -3.23 6.08
N ASP A 57 -16.47 -3.33 7.40
CA ASP A 57 -15.41 -2.61 8.11
C ASP A 57 -14.03 -3.12 7.71
N VAL A 58 -13.85 -4.45 7.63
CA VAL A 58 -12.58 -5.07 7.21
C VAL A 58 -12.22 -4.65 5.79
N THR A 59 -13.17 -4.73 4.85
CA THR A 59 -12.95 -4.30 3.46
C THR A 59 -12.72 -2.80 3.36
N GLY A 60 -13.36 -1.98 4.19
CA GLY A 60 -13.09 -0.55 4.33
C GLY A 60 -11.63 -0.27 4.72
N VAL A 61 -11.11 -0.96 5.75
CA VAL A 61 -9.70 -0.86 6.15
C VAL A 61 -8.77 -1.29 5.01
N LEU A 62 -9.04 -2.43 4.38
CA LEU A 62 -8.23 -2.90 3.25
C LEU A 62 -8.18 -1.91 2.09
N LYS A 63 -9.32 -1.28 1.75
CA LYS A 63 -9.39 -0.23 0.70
C LYS A 63 -8.53 0.98 1.07
N MET A 64 -8.56 1.42 2.32
CA MET A 64 -7.71 2.52 2.79
C MET A 64 -6.22 2.17 2.77
N MET A 65 -5.86 0.94 3.15
CA MET A 65 -4.47 0.48 3.03
C MET A 65 -4.03 0.38 1.57
N GLN A 66 -4.93 -0.07 0.68
CA GLN A 66 -4.69 -0.17 -0.76
C GLN A 66 -4.35 1.18 -1.40
N GLY A 67 -5.00 2.28 -0.99
CA GLY A 67 -4.65 3.60 -1.53
C GLY A 67 -3.22 4.02 -1.18
N GLY A 68 -2.76 3.69 0.03
CA GLY A 68 -1.37 3.96 0.45
C GLY A 68 -0.34 3.08 -0.25
N THR A 69 -0.66 1.82 -0.50
CA THR A 69 0.23 0.87 -1.19
C THR A 69 0.34 1.17 -2.68
N ARG A 70 -0.76 1.58 -3.33
CA ARG A 70 -0.74 2.08 -4.71
C ARG A 70 0.12 3.33 -4.86
N TYR A 71 0.03 4.27 -3.91
CA TYR A 71 0.90 5.43 -3.94
C TYR A 71 2.37 5.06 -3.71
N LEU A 72 2.65 4.14 -2.78
CA LEU A 72 4.02 3.63 -2.59
C LEU A 72 4.59 3.03 -3.89
N HIS A 73 3.79 2.27 -4.63
CA HIS A 73 4.17 1.73 -5.94
C HIS A 73 4.48 2.84 -6.95
N ALA A 74 3.63 3.85 -7.07
CA ALA A 74 3.86 4.99 -7.95
C ALA A 74 5.16 5.75 -7.60
N VAL A 75 5.46 5.92 -6.30
CA VAL A 75 6.72 6.53 -5.84
C VAL A 75 7.92 5.67 -6.22
N CYS A 76 7.84 4.33 -6.11
CA CYS A 76 8.89 3.42 -6.58
C CYS A 76 9.12 3.56 -8.09
N CYS A 77 8.05 3.59 -8.89
CA CYS A 77 8.12 3.77 -10.35
C CYS A 77 8.80 5.10 -10.72
N HIS A 78 8.31 6.21 -10.16
CA HIS A 78 8.88 7.53 -10.38
C HIS A 78 10.37 7.62 -9.99
N SER A 79 10.73 7.03 -8.85
CA SER A 79 12.12 7.02 -8.37
C SER A 79 13.04 6.24 -9.30
N THR A 80 12.54 5.14 -9.88
CA THR A 80 13.26 4.32 -10.86
C THR A 80 13.48 5.11 -12.15
N GLU A 81 12.43 5.75 -12.66
CA GLU A 81 12.48 6.54 -13.89
C GLU A 81 13.45 7.73 -13.79
N LYS A 82 13.42 8.45 -12.66
CA LYS A 82 14.31 9.59 -12.40
C LYS A 82 15.76 9.18 -12.11
N LYS A 83 16.06 7.88 -12.00
CA LYS A 83 17.39 7.33 -11.66
C LYS A 83 17.99 7.96 -10.39
N ASP A 84 17.15 8.30 -9.40
CA ASP A 84 17.61 8.91 -8.16
C ASP A 84 18.23 7.86 -7.24
N VAL A 85 19.57 7.83 -7.19
CA VAL A 85 20.35 6.83 -6.44
C VAL A 85 19.93 6.73 -4.96
N ALA A 86 19.53 7.84 -4.33
CA ALA A 86 19.16 7.84 -2.92
C ALA A 86 17.79 7.16 -2.70
N LEU A 87 16.84 7.37 -3.61
CA LEU A 87 15.52 6.75 -3.56
C LEU A 87 15.55 5.30 -4.01
N THR A 88 16.34 4.97 -5.04
CA THR A 88 16.46 3.61 -5.59
C THR A 88 16.92 2.59 -4.55
N LYS A 89 17.75 3.00 -3.58
CA LYS A 89 18.18 2.14 -2.46
C LYS A 89 17.04 1.70 -1.54
N LEU A 90 15.93 2.45 -1.48
CA LEU A 90 14.77 2.14 -0.63
C LEU A 90 13.72 1.28 -1.34
N ILE A 91 13.77 1.20 -2.68
CA ILE A 91 12.78 0.51 -3.51
C ILE A 91 12.69 -0.99 -3.20
N PRO A 92 13.78 -1.76 -3.03
CA PRO A 92 13.68 -3.20 -2.82
C PRO A 92 12.84 -3.55 -1.59
N ALA A 93 13.08 -2.89 -0.45
CA ALA A 93 12.31 -3.10 0.77
C ALA A 93 10.83 -2.73 0.60
N ALA A 94 10.54 -1.64 -0.13
CA ALA A 94 9.18 -1.23 -0.43
C ALA A 94 8.45 -2.25 -1.34
N LYS A 95 9.12 -2.81 -2.35
CA LYS A 95 8.52 -3.85 -3.21
C LYS A 95 8.24 -5.14 -2.43
N THR A 96 9.20 -5.62 -1.64
CA THR A 96 9.04 -6.83 -0.83
C THR A 96 7.84 -6.73 0.12
N ILE A 97 7.66 -5.60 0.81
CA ILE A 97 6.54 -5.46 1.74
C ILE A 97 5.19 -5.34 1.01
N LEU A 98 5.16 -4.73 -0.19
CA LEU A 98 3.96 -4.66 -1.03
C LEU A 98 3.53 -6.07 -1.47
N GLU A 99 4.48 -6.89 -1.93
CA GLU A 99 4.22 -8.29 -2.30
C GLU A 99 3.72 -9.09 -1.10
N GLN A 100 4.40 -8.97 0.06
CA GLN A 100 3.99 -9.66 1.27
C GLN A 100 2.56 -9.29 1.69
N LEU A 101 2.21 -8.01 1.63
CA LEU A 101 0.85 -7.55 1.91
C LEU A 101 -0.16 -8.21 0.96
N VAL A 102 0.14 -8.27 -0.34
CA VAL A 102 -0.73 -8.91 -1.33
C VAL A 102 -0.97 -10.38 -0.99
N TYR A 103 0.08 -11.11 -0.61
CA TYR A 103 -0.05 -12.51 -0.20
C TYR A 103 -0.88 -12.65 1.09
N CYS A 104 -0.65 -11.82 2.10
CA CYS A 104 -1.42 -11.86 3.35
C CYS A 104 -2.91 -11.60 3.12
N VAL A 105 -3.25 -10.58 2.33
CA VAL A 105 -4.66 -10.28 2.00
C VAL A 105 -5.29 -11.42 1.22
N LYS A 106 -4.61 -11.98 0.22
CA LYS A 106 -5.10 -13.15 -0.52
C LYS A 106 -5.34 -14.35 0.40
N GLY A 107 -4.38 -14.66 1.27
CA GLY A 107 -4.48 -15.76 2.23
C GLY A 107 -5.69 -15.59 3.14
N MET A 108 -5.85 -14.41 3.73
CA MET A 108 -6.99 -14.08 4.59
C MET A 108 -8.34 -14.28 3.90
N LEU A 109 -8.48 -13.85 2.64
CA LEU A 109 -9.72 -13.98 1.88
C LEU A 109 -10.06 -15.45 1.56
N VAL A 110 -9.04 -16.25 1.21
CA VAL A 110 -9.21 -17.68 0.93
C VAL A 110 -9.61 -18.45 2.19
N LEU A 111 -8.93 -18.20 3.32
CA LEU A 111 -9.22 -18.87 4.60
C LEU A 111 -10.62 -18.55 5.16
N ASN A 112 -11.22 -17.44 4.73
CA ASN A 112 -12.56 -17.01 5.12
C ASN A 112 -13.62 -17.24 4.04
N ASN A 113 -13.32 -18.01 3.00
CA ASN A 113 -14.23 -18.25 1.86
C ASN A 113 -14.85 -16.95 1.32
N SER A 114 -14.08 -15.85 1.36
CA SER A 114 -14.53 -14.48 1.13
C SER A 114 -13.81 -13.86 -0.08
N ALA A 115 -13.41 -14.70 -1.05
CA ALA A 115 -12.64 -14.27 -2.23
C ALA A 115 -13.34 -13.16 -3.05
N THR A 116 -14.67 -13.05 -2.97
CA THR A 116 -15.47 -12.02 -3.63
C THR A 116 -15.67 -10.75 -2.79
N ALA A 117 -15.35 -10.77 -1.49
CA ALA A 117 -15.59 -9.65 -0.58
C ALA A 117 -14.66 -8.46 -0.84
N PHE A 118 -13.49 -8.68 -1.46
CA PHE A 118 -12.50 -7.64 -1.70
C PHE A 118 -11.93 -7.72 -3.12
N TRP A 119 -12.08 -6.64 -3.89
CA TRP A 119 -11.49 -6.53 -5.22
C TRP A 119 -10.06 -6.01 -5.15
N MET A 120 -9.09 -6.90 -5.40
CA MET A 120 -7.66 -6.59 -5.32
C MET A 120 -7.17 -5.65 -6.45
N GLY A 121 -7.79 -5.73 -7.63
CA GLY A 121 -7.36 -5.02 -8.85
C GLY A 121 -5.95 -5.39 -9.33
N ASN A 122 -5.60 -5.00 -10.56
CA ASN A 122 -4.24 -5.15 -11.06
C ASN A 122 -3.39 -3.91 -10.72
N LEU A 123 -2.13 -4.14 -10.35
CA LEU A 123 -1.14 -3.07 -10.26
C LEU A 123 -0.76 -2.63 -11.68
N VAL A 124 -1.08 -1.38 -12.00
CA VAL A 124 -0.65 -0.73 -13.24
C VAL A 124 0.52 0.20 -12.89
N ASN A 125 1.60 0.12 -13.66
CA ASN A 125 2.73 1.03 -13.50
C ASN A 125 2.29 2.42 -13.91
N LYS A 126 2.25 3.34 -12.94
CA LYS A 126 1.86 4.72 -13.16
C LYS A 126 2.87 5.66 -12.52
N ASP A 127 3.09 6.81 -13.14
CA ASP A 127 3.84 7.90 -12.54
C ASP A 127 3.01 8.61 -11.44
N LEU A 128 3.57 9.68 -10.86
CA LEU A 128 2.90 10.44 -9.82
C LEU A 128 1.70 11.26 -10.34
N ASP A 129 1.69 11.56 -11.64
CA ASP A 129 0.63 12.27 -12.34
C ASP A 129 -0.50 11.33 -12.80
N GLY A 130 -0.29 10.01 -12.67
CA GLY A 130 -1.26 8.96 -12.97
C GLY A 130 -1.20 8.45 -14.40
N HIS A 131 -0.20 8.84 -15.17
CA HIS A 131 0.02 8.35 -16.53
C HIS A 131 0.63 6.95 -16.50
N GLU A 132 0.21 6.09 -17.42
CA GLU A 132 0.75 4.73 -17.51
C GLU A 132 2.19 4.75 -18.01
N ILE A 133 3.05 4.04 -17.29
CA ILE A 133 4.44 3.82 -17.68
C ILE A 133 4.50 2.49 -18.39
N LEU A 134 4.93 2.50 -19.66
CA LEU A 134 5.19 1.27 -20.42
C LEU A 134 6.24 0.45 -19.66
N SER A 135 5.86 -0.77 -19.27
CA SER A 135 6.83 -1.73 -18.74
C SER A 135 7.79 -2.11 -19.86
N GLN A 136 9.06 -1.70 -19.73
CA GLN A 136 10.16 -2.33 -20.46
C GLN A 136 10.43 -3.73 -19.92
#